data_AF-A0A6N0NT89-F1
#
_entry.id   AF-A0A6N0NT89-F1
#
_cell.length_a   1.000
_cell.length_b   1.000
_cell.length_c   1.000
_cell.angle_alpha   90.00
_cell.angle_beta   90.00
_cell.angle_gamma   90.00
#
_symmetry.space_group_name_H-M   'P 1'
#
loop_
_entity.id
_entity.type
_entity.pdbx_description
1 polymer ?
#
loop_
_entity_poly.entity_id
_entity_poly.type
_entity_poly.pdbx_seq_one_letter_code
_entity_poly.pdbx_strand_id
1 'polypeptide(L)'
;MSGTRITNKGALSLFTTTFMLSAILTDKLTTLLYLVPLAILNAFTIERLYPKLISWKFETKDYLLAGANVIPYAFLFNVFLLLPLAFLVSAYVLSYFRFRMAPVLLGTYAVSSFYLPWTDMLASVNFGVYSIFLTWMLYTLTQSLLVEYKAPFRKNVKSNHVTVSWIISLIALIPLSSIFLPTLLLGLIEPTIRFLRPGSKLSSGKEMRSLGRELSKRTMILVSVLVISEILIRFNLVHVL
;
A
#
# COMPACT_ATOMS: atom_id res chain seq x y z
N MET A 1 24.63 8.13 -22.74
CA MET A 1 23.48 7.20 -22.86
C MET A 1 22.39 7.63 -21.88
N SER A 2 21.37 8.35 -22.34
CA SER A 2 20.22 8.71 -21.50
C SER A 2 19.36 7.46 -21.29
N GLY A 3 19.65 6.70 -20.24
CA GLY A 3 18.79 5.63 -19.79
C GLY A 3 17.44 6.21 -19.44
N THR A 4 16.42 5.93 -20.24
CA THR A 4 15.03 6.24 -19.94
C THR A 4 14.72 5.66 -18.56
N ARG A 5 14.57 6.52 -17.54
CA ARG A 5 14.15 6.11 -16.19
C ARG A 5 12.82 5.37 -16.34
N ILE A 6 12.84 4.06 -16.10
CA ILE A 6 11.63 3.28 -15.94
C ILE A 6 11.06 3.67 -14.58
N THR A 7 10.21 4.69 -14.59
CA THR A 7 9.46 5.16 -13.41
C THR A 7 8.61 4.02 -12.91
N ASN A 8 8.75 3.61 -11.64
CA ASN A 8 7.86 2.63 -11.02
C ASN A 8 6.51 3.27 -10.67
N LYS A 9 5.69 3.53 -11.70
CA LYS A 9 4.41 4.24 -11.59
C LYS A 9 3.43 3.56 -10.63
N GLY A 10 3.50 2.23 -10.50
CA GLY A 10 2.65 1.48 -9.59
C GLY A 10 2.97 1.77 -8.12
N ALA A 11 4.24 1.66 -7.74
CA ALA A 11 4.68 1.97 -6.38
C ALA A 11 4.44 3.44 -6.02
N LEU A 12 4.72 4.35 -6.95
CA LEU A 12 4.49 5.78 -6.74
C LEU A 12 2.99 6.09 -6.58
N SER A 13 2.12 5.49 -7.40
CA SER A 13 0.67 5.63 -7.25
C SER A 13 0.20 5.12 -5.90
N LEU A 14 0.65 3.94 -5.46
CA LEU A 14 0.27 3.37 -4.17
C LEU A 14 0.72 4.27 -3.01
N PHE A 15 1.96 4.75 -3.06
CA PHE A 15 2.51 5.65 -2.06
C PHE A 15 1.70 6.95 -1.98
N THR A 16 1.45 7.59 -3.12
CA THR A 16 0.64 8.82 -3.19
C THR A 16 -0.77 8.60 -2.67
N THR A 17 -1.44 7.51 -3.07
CA THR A 17 -2.79 7.21 -2.58
C THR A 17 -2.79 6.96 -1.06
N THR A 18 -1.80 6.25 -0.54
CA THR A 18 -1.67 6.00 0.91
C THR A 18 -1.46 7.30 1.68
N PHE A 19 -0.58 8.18 1.19
CA PHE A 19 -0.34 9.48 1.79
C PHE A 19 -1.59 10.36 1.75
N MET A 20 -2.26 10.44 0.60
CA MET A 20 -3.49 11.22 0.45
C MET A 20 -4.59 10.72 1.38
N LEU A 21 -4.77 9.40 1.50
CA LEU A 21 -5.72 8.82 2.46
C LEU A 21 -5.42 9.24 3.90
N SER A 22 -4.15 9.30 4.30
CA SER A 22 -3.78 9.76 5.65
C SER A 22 -3.96 11.27 5.87
N ALA A 23 -3.80 12.08 4.81
CA ALA A 23 -3.71 13.53 4.92
C ALA A 23 -5.02 14.28 4.62
N ILE A 24 -6.01 13.62 3.99
CA ILE A 24 -7.19 14.28 3.39
C ILE A 24 -8.05 15.10 4.36
N LEU A 25 -8.00 14.79 5.67
CA LEU A 25 -8.79 15.46 6.70
C LEU A 25 -7.94 15.78 7.95
N THR A 26 -6.68 16.16 7.73
CA THR A 26 -5.81 16.55 8.85
C THR A 26 -6.25 17.89 9.45
N ASP A 27 -6.24 17.95 10.77
CA ASP A 27 -6.37 19.17 11.58
C ASP A 27 -5.00 19.85 11.83
N LYS A 28 -3.89 19.13 11.59
CA LYS A 28 -2.52 19.56 11.87
C LYS A 28 -1.79 20.06 10.61
N LEU A 29 -2.24 21.20 10.07
CA LEU A 29 -1.67 21.79 8.84
C LEU A 29 -0.16 22.06 8.91
N THR A 30 0.36 22.47 10.07
CA THR A 30 1.81 22.67 10.28
C THR A 30 2.59 21.37 10.16
N THR A 31 2.09 20.27 10.74
CA THR A 31 2.72 18.96 10.61
C THR A 31 2.68 18.48 9.16
N LEU A 32 1.57 18.71 8.45
CA LEU A 32 1.44 18.38 7.03
C LEU A 32 2.52 19.07 6.18
N LEU A 33 2.85 20.33 6.47
CA LEU A 33 3.87 21.08 5.74
C LEU A 33 5.25 20.42 5.82
N TYR A 34 5.60 19.79 6.94
CA TYR A 34 6.85 19.03 7.09
C TYR A 34 6.75 17.61 6.51
N LEU A 35 5.56 17.01 6.58
CA LEU A 35 5.33 15.65 6.13
C LEU A 35 5.33 15.54 4.59
N VAL A 36 4.84 16.55 3.87
CA VAL A 36 4.79 16.55 2.39
C VAL A 36 6.19 16.44 1.77
N PRO A 37 7.20 17.28 2.12
CA PRO A 37 8.56 17.11 1.62
C PRO A 37 9.16 15.74 1.95
N LEU A 38 8.89 15.23 3.16
CA LEU A 38 9.34 13.91 3.57
C LEU A 38 8.71 12.80 2.73
N ALA A 39 7.41 12.89 2.46
CA ALA A 39 6.68 11.96 1.61
C ALA A 39 7.21 11.99 0.16
N ILE A 40 7.52 13.17 -0.38
CA ILE A 40 8.13 13.33 -1.71
C ILE A 40 9.52 12.69 -1.75
N LEU A 41 10.36 12.94 -0.73
CA LEU A 41 11.68 12.32 -0.61
C LEU A 41 11.57 10.79 -0.54
N ASN A 42 10.58 10.29 0.20
CA ASN A 42 10.31 8.86 0.30
C ASN A 42 9.90 8.24 -1.04
N ALA A 43 8.96 8.87 -1.76
CA ALA A 43 8.52 8.43 -3.07
C ALA A 43 9.69 8.36 -4.06
N PHE A 44 10.53 9.40 -4.06
CA PHE A 44 11.75 9.45 -4.89
C PHE A 44 12.74 8.33 -4.50
N THR A 45 12.92 8.10 -3.20
CA THR A 45 13.81 7.07 -2.68
C THR A 45 13.33 5.68 -3.06
N ILE A 46 12.04 5.38 -2.93
CA ILE A 46 11.46 4.11 -3.35
C ILE A 46 11.64 3.91 -4.85
N GLU A 47 11.33 4.91 -5.67
CA GLU A 47 11.48 4.80 -7.13
C GLU A 47 12.92 4.48 -7.53
N ARG A 48 13.89 5.15 -6.90
CA ARG A 48 15.31 5.01 -7.23
C ARG A 48 15.96 3.75 -6.66
N LEU A 49 15.65 3.43 -5.40
CA LEU A 49 16.32 2.34 -4.68
C LEU A 49 15.69 0.99 -4.94
N TYR A 50 14.40 0.91 -5.28
CA TYR A 50 13.72 -0.38 -5.47
C TYR A 50 14.36 -1.26 -6.57
N PRO A 51 14.71 -0.76 -7.77
CA PRO A 51 15.41 -1.58 -8.77
C PRO A 51 16.81 -2.03 -8.30
N LYS A 52 17.48 -1.20 -7.50
CA LYS A 52 18.80 -1.50 -6.93
C LYS A 52 18.72 -2.52 -5.80
N LEU A 53 17.62 -2.52 -5.04
CA LEU A 53 17.28 -3.52 -4.02
C LEU A 53 17.16 -4.92 -4.60
N ILE A 54 16.52 -5.04 -5.77
CA ILE A 54 16.34 -6.33 -6.44
C ILE A 54 17.65 -6.79 -7.09
N SER A 55 18.40 -5.87 -7.69
CA SER A 55 19.63 -6.19 -8.41
C SER A 55 20.88 -6.27 -7.52
N TRP A 56 20.77 -5.90 -6.24
CA TRP A 56 21.88 -5.84 -5.27
C TRP A 56 23.03 -4.91 -5.70
N LYS A 57 22.71 -3.87 -6.49
CA LYS A 57 23.69 -2.90 -7.01
C LYS A 57 23.57 -1.56 -6.30
N PHE A 58 23.80 -1.55 -4.99
CA PHE A 58 23.84 -0.31 -4.21
C PHE A 58 25.21 0.36 -4.29
N GLU A 59 25.20 1.67 -4.47
CA GLU A 59 26.37 2.54 -4.38
C GLU A 59 26.31 3.35 -3.07
N THR A 60 27.42 3.93 -2.64
CA THR A 60 27.49 4.79 -1.43
C THR A 60 26.42 5.89 -1.41
N LYS A 61 26.13 6.49 -2.56
CA LYS A 61 25.09 7.53 -2.71
C LYS A 61 23.68 7.02 -2.43
N ASP A 62 23.43 5.74 -2.65
CA ASP A 62 22.13 5.12 -2.41
C ASP A 62 21.91 4.86 -0.91
N TYR A 63 22.98 4.50 -0.17
CA TYR A 63 22.94 4.42 1.29
C TYR A 63 22.71 5.79 1.93
N LEU A 64 23.37 6.84 1.40
CA LEU A 64 23.13 8.22 1.84
C LEU A 64 21.68 8.64 1.61
N LEU A 65 21.11 8.32 0.44
CA LEU A 65 19.71 8.61 0.14
C LEU A 65 18.75 7.85 1.08
N ALA A 66 19.02 6.57 1.34
CA ALA A 66 18.25 5.79 2.31
C ALA A 66 18.33 6.39 3.72
N GLY A 67 19.53 6.77 4.17
CA GLY A 67 19.75 7.42 5.46
C GLY A 67 19.01 8.75 5.58
N ALA A 68 19.15 9.63 4.58
CA ALA A 68 18.45 10.93 4.54
C ALA A 68 16.94 10.79 4.60
N ASN A 69 16.39 9.69 4.08
CA ASN A 69 14.97 9.39 4.12
C ASN A 69 14.51 8.83 5.48
N VAL A 70 15.34 8.03 6.16
CA VAL A 70 15.00 7.42 7.45
C VAL A 70 15.20 8.40 8.62
N ILE A 71 16.21 9.26 8.57
CA ILE A 71 16.57 10.17 9.67
C ILE A 71 15.38 11.02 10.16
N PRO A 72 14.57 11.65 9.29
CA PRO A 72 13.42 12.43 9.75
C PRO A 72 12.40 11.61 10.56
N TYR A 73 12.22 10.33 10.22
CA TYR A 73 11.33 9.43 10.97
C TYR A 73 11.87 9.03 12.34
N ALA A 74 13.18 9.15 12.59
CA ALA A 74 13.75 8.96 13.92
C ALA A 74 13.35 10.10 14.86
N PHE A 75 13.25 11.34 14.33
CA PHE A 75 12.77 12.50 15.11
C PHE A 75 11.24 12.53 15.23
N LEU A 76 10.53 12.03 14.23
CA LEU A 76 9.08 11.89 14.22
C LEU A 76 8.65 10.49 14.69
N PHE A 77 9.40 9.87 15.61
CA PHE A 77 9.15 8.48 15.96
C PHE A 77 7.75 8.29 16.59
N ASN A 78 7.03 7.28 16.11
CA ASN A 78 5.85 6.73 16.75
C ASN A 78 5.87 5.20 16.67
N VAL A 79 5.12 4.53 17.55
CA VAL A 79 5.10 3.07 17.62
C VAL A 79 4.62 2.44 16.30
N PHE A 80 3.76 3.14 15.55
CA PHE A 80 3.22 2.66 14.28
C PHE A 80 4.27 2.60 13.16
N LEU A 81 5.38 3.34 13.25
CA LEU A 81 6.49 3.25 12.30
C LEU A 81 7.23 1.90 12.37
N LEU A 82 7.09 1.15 13.47
CA LEU A 82 7.69 -0.18 13.58
C LEU A 82 7.12 -1.15 12.54
N LEU A 83 5.87 -0.98 12.13
CA LEU A 83 5.22 -1.86 11.18
C LEU A 83 5.75 -1.73 9.74
N PRO A 84 5.76 -0.54 9.09
CA PRO A 84 6.40 -0.38 7.78
C PRO A 84 7.89 -0.75 7.83
N LEU A 85 8.59 -0.43 8.93
CA LEU A 85 9.99 -0.81 9.09
C LEU A 85 10.17 -2.34 9.10
N ALA A 86 9.35 -3.07 9.86
CA ALA A 86 9.39 -4.53 9.89
C ALA A 86 9.16 -5.15 8.50
N PHE A 87 8.23 -4.61 7.72
CA PHE A 87 8.00 -5.05 6.34
C PHE A 87 9.17 -4.72 5.41
N LEU A 88 9.77 -3.53 5.52
CA LEU A 88 10.95 -3.15 4.71
C LEU A 88 12.17 -4.02 5.03
N VAL A 89 12.45 -4.24 6.32
CA VAL A 89 13.54 -5.11 6.77
C VAL A 89 13.31 -6.53 6.29
N SER A 90 12.08 -7.05 6.44
CA SER A 90 11.73 -8.39 5.96
C SER A 90 11.86 -8.49 4.43
N ALA A 91 11.45 -7.46 3.67
CA ALA A 91 11.63 -7.42 2.23
C ALA A 91 13.11 -7.48 1.84
N TYR A 92 13.96 -6.74 2.54
CA TYR A 92 15.41 -6.75 2.35
C TYR A 92 16.02 -8.12 2.64
N VAL A 93 15.70 -8.72 3.79
CA VAL A 93 16.18 -10.04 4.20
C VAL A 93 15.74 -11.12 3.21
N LEU A 94 14.48 -11.13 2.77
CA LEU A 94 14.02 -12.11 1.80
C LEU A 94 14.59 -11.87 0.39
N SER A 95 14.93 -10.62 0.05
CA SER A 95 15.66 -10.31 -1.18
C SER A 95 17.07 -10.92 -1.15
N TYR A 96 17.70 -10.95 0.03
CA TYR A 96 19.02 -11.53 0.22
C TYR A 96 19.00 -13.04 -0.02
N PHE A 97 17.98 -13.73 0.50
CA PHE A 97 17.74 -15.15 0.23
C PHE A 97 17.18 -15.44 -1.18
N ARG A 98 17.14 -14.43 -2.08
CA ARG A 98 16.70 -14.55 -3.47
C ARG A 98 15.28 -15.07 -3.65
N PHE A 99 14.39 -14.82 -2.68
CA PHE A 99 12.96 -15.08 -2.87
C PHE A 99 12.42 -14.13 -3.94
N ARG A 100 11.83 -14.68 -5.00
CA ARG A 100 11.45 -13.89 -6.20
C ARG A 100 10.21 -13.00 -6.03
N MET A 101 9.39 -13.27 -5.02
CA MET A 101 8.05 -12.68 -4.86
C MET A 101 7.84 -12.03 -3.49
N ALA A 102 8.28 -12.68 -2.41
CA ALA A 102 8.08 -12.18 -1.06
C ALA A 102 8.60 -10.74 -0.83
N PRO A 103 9.77 -10.32 -1.36
CA PRO A 103 10.24 -8.94 -1.23
C PRO A 103 9.32 -7.91 -1.90
N VAL A 104 8.69 -8.28 -3.01
CA VAL A 104 7.77 -7.41 -3.76
C VAL A 104 6.48 -7.20 -2.98
N LEU A 105 5.93 -8.29 -2.42
CA LEU A 105 4.72 -8.23 -1.59
C LEU A 105 4.97 -7.42 -0.31
N LEU A 106 6.06 -7.70 0.40
CA LEU A 106 6.42 -7.00 1.63
C LEU A 106 6.74 -5.53 1.38
N GLY A 107 7.38 -5.20 0.26
CA GLY A 107 7.57 -3.81 -0.15
C GLY A 107 6.24 -3.09 -0.39
N THR A 108 5.26 -3.78 -0.98
CA THR A 108 3.89 -3.24 -1.14
C THR A 108 3.23 -3.03 0.23
N TYR A 109 3.39 -3.97 1.17
CA TYR A 109 2.80 -3.84 2.52
C TYR A 109 3.45 -2.72 3.31
N ALA A 110 4.77 -2.56 3.20
CA ALA A 110 5.47 -1.44 3.79
C ALA A 110 4.84 -0.12 3.36
N VAL A 111 4.66 0.08 2.04
CA VAL A 111 4.03 1.30 1.51
C VAL A 111 2.62 1.49 2.05
N SER A 112 1.74 0.49 1.94
CA SER A 112 0.37 0.61 2.44
C SER A 112 0.31 0.84 3.95
N SER A 113 1.26 0.27 4.70
CA SER A 113 1.29 0.37 6.16
C SER A 113 1.71 1.75 6.67
N PHE A 114 2.31 2.60 5.84
CA PHE A 114 2.59 3.99 6.19
C PHE A 114 1.33 4.84 6.42
N TYR A 115 0.15 4.36 6.00
CA TYR A 115 -1.12 5.02 6.33
C TYR A 115 -1.25 5.27 7.84
N LEU A 116 -0.99 4.27 8.68
CA LEU A 116 -1.20 4.39 10.12
C LEU A 116 -0.27 5.40 10.81
N PRO A 117 1.08 5.33 10.66
CA PRO A 117 1.96 6.31 11.27
C PRO A 117 1.75 7.72 10.74
N TRP A 118 1.42 7.91 9.45
CA TRP A 118 1.11 9.23 8.94
C TRP A 118 -0.20 9.77 9.48
N THR A 119 -1.24 8.94 9.57
CA THR A 119 -2.51 9.35 10.16
C THR A 119 -2.32 9.76 11.62
N ASP A 120 -1.53 9.02 12.40
CA ASP A 120 -1.21 9.36 13.80
C ASP A 120 -0.46 10.70 13.96
N MET A 121 0.47 10.99 13.04
CA MET A 121 1.15 12.28 13.00
C MET A 121 0.19 13.43 12.67
N LEU A 122 -0.78 13.16 11.79
CA LEU A 122 -1.68 14.17 11.21
C LEU A 122 -3.03 14.30 11.92
N ALA A 123 -3.44 13.34 12.75
CA ALA A 123 -4.74 13.25 13.39
C ALA A 123 -4.79 12.16 14.48
N SER A 124 -5.91 12.03 15.19
CA SER A 124 -6.12 10.96 16.17
C SER A 124 -6.44 9.62 15.51
N VAL A 125 -5.81 8.54 15.97
CA VAL A 125 -6.14 7.17 15.57
C VAL A 125 -7.20 6.58 16.52
N ASN A 126 -8.33 6.14 15.96
CA ASN A 126 -9.38 5.40 16.67
C ASN A 126 -9.66 4.05 15.99
N PHE A 127 -10.57 3.25 16.53
CA PHE A 127 -10.91 1.93 15.97
C PHE A 127 -11.46 2.00 14.52
N GLY A 128 -12.15 3.07 14.15
CA GLY A 128 -12.59 3.31 12.77
C GLY A 128 -11.40 3.49 11.81
N VAL A 129 -10.39 4.26 12.21
CA VAL A 129 -9.13 4.46 11.45
C VAL A 129 -8.37 3.14 11.32
N TYR A 130 -8.31 2.32 12.37
CA TYR A 130 -7.74 0.96 12.28
C TYR A 130 -8.48 0.08 11.27
N SER A 131 -9.79 0.25 11.15
CA SER A 131 -10.61 -0.49 10.18
C SER A 131 -10.31 -0.11 8.73
N ILE A 132 -10.13 1.20 8.47
CA ILE A 132 -9.67 1.70 7.18
C ILE A 132 -8.26 1.20 6.87
N PHE A 133 -7.34 1.29 7.83
CA PHE A 133 -5.98 0.79 7.71
C PHE A 133 -5.93 -0.69 7.31
N LEU A 134 -6.64 -1.56 8.05
CA LEU A 134 -6.67 -2.99 7.76
C LEU A 134 -7.30 -3.27 6.40
N THR A 135 -8.37 -2.56 6.04
CA THR A 135 -9.01 -2.65 4.72
C THR A 135 -8.04 -2.31 3.60
N TRP A 136 -7.35 -1.17 3.72
CA TRP A 136 -6.38 -0.71 2.74
C TRP A 136 -5.19 -1.68 2.60
N MET A 137 -4.63 -2.14 3.73
CA MET A 137 -3.50 -3.06 3.73
C MET A 137 -3.89 -4.42 3.12
N LEU A 138 -4.98 -5.04 3.55
CA LEU A 138 -5.40 -6.35 3.06
C LEU A 138 -5.88 -6.31 1.60
N TYR A 139 -6.49 -5.20 1.18
CA TYR A 139 -6.83 -4.96 -0.22
C TYR A 139 -5.59 -4.89 -1.11
N THR A 140 -4.64 -4.02 -0.76
CA THR A 140 -3.40 -3.83 -1.53
C THR A 140 -2.56 -5.12 -1.56
N LEU A 141 -2.64 -5.91 -0.50
CA LEU A 141 -2.07 -7.24 -0.41
C LEU A 141 -2.64 -8.18 -1.47
N THR A 142 -3.95 -8.37 -1.51
CA THR A 142 -4.57 -9.25 -2.49
C THR A 142 -4.43 -8.69 -3.92
N GLN A 143 -4.41 -7.37 -4.08
CA GLN A 143 -4.14 -6.73 -5.37
C GLN A 143 -2.73 -7.03 -5.89
N SER A 144 -1.72 -7.01 -5.02
CA SER A 144 -0.35 -7.36 -5.41
C SER A 144 -0.24 -8.82 -5.85
N LEU A 145 -0.93 -9.73 -5.15
CA LEU A 145 -1.04 -11.14 -5.56
C LEU A 145 -1.76 -11.30 -6.91
N LEU A 146 -2.81 -10.52 -7.14
CA LEU A 146 -3.52 -10.52 -8.43
C LEU A 146 -2.60 -10.10 -9.58
N VAL A 147 -1.79 -9.05 -9.39
CA VAL A 147 -0.83 -8.58 -10.39
C VAL A 147 0.23 -9.65 -10.68
N GLU A 148 0.78 -10.28 -9.63
CA GLU A 148 1.76 -11.37 -9.78
C GLU A 148 1.14 -12.61 -10.43
N TYR A 149 -0.13 -12.93 -10.16
CA TYR A 149 -0.86 -13.99 -10.85
C TYR A 149 -1.05 -13.69 -12.35
N LYS A 150 -1.48 -12.47 -12.69
CA LYS A 150 -1.80 -12.07 -14.06
C LYS A 150 -0.58 -11.98 -14.97
N ALA A 151 0.61 -11.77 -14.42
CA ALA A 151 1.84 -11.66 -15.19
C ALA A 151 2.15 -12.96 -15.96
N PRO A 152 2.31 -12.91 -17.31
CA PRO A 152 2.42 -14.11 -18.15
C PRO A 152 3.65 -14.97 -17.83
N PHE A 153 4.73 -14.35 -17.38
CA PHE A 153 6.00 -15.02 -17.10
C PHE A 153 6.07 -15.65 -15.69
N ARG A 154 5.08 -15.39 -14.83
CA ARG A 154 5.05 -15.89 -13.44
C ARG A 154 4.22 -17.16 -13.37
N LYS A 155 4.86 -18.33 -13.28
CA LYS A 155 4.17 -19.63 -13.20
C LYS A 155 3.76 -20.03 -11.78
N ASN A 156 4.45 -19.53 -10.77
CA ASN A 156 4.34 -20.02 -9.39
C ASN A 156 3.06 -19.52 -8.67
N VAL A 157 2.46 -18.43 -9.16
CA VAL A 157 1.23 -17.88 -8.59
C VAL A 157 0.05 -18.40 -9.38
N LYS A 158 -0.87 -19.08 -8.69
CA LYS A 158 -2.14 -19.62 -9.21
C LYS A 158 -3.31 -18.76 -8.76
N SER A 159 -4.42 -18.80 -9.51
CA SER A 159 -5.69 -18.12 -9.19
C SER A 159 -6.11 -18.34 -7.74
N ASN A 160 -6.01 -19.58 -7.25
CA ASN A 160 -6.39 -19.94 -5.88
C ASN A 160 -5.63 -19.16 -4.81
N HIS A 161 -4.39 -18.74 -5.04
CA HIS A 161 -3.65 -17.93 -4.06
C HIS A 161 -4.31 -16.57 -3.86
N VAL A 162 -4.80 -15.95 -4.95
CA VAL A 162 -5.54 -14.68 -4.89
C VAL A 162 -6.87 -14.88 -4.17
N THR A 163 -7.62 -15.91 -4.56
CA THR A 163 -8.93 -16.21 -3.98
C THR A 163 -8.85 -16.54 -2.49
N VAL A 164 -7.94 -17.44 -2.10
CA VAL A 164 -7.74 -17.83 -0.70
C VAL A 164 -7.24 -16.64 0.12
N SER A 165 -6.29 -15.86 -0.40
CA SER A 165 -5.85 -14.63 0.26
C SER A 165 -7.02 -13.68 0.51
N TRP A 166 -7.90 -13.48 -0.47
CA TRP A 166 -9.05 -12.61 -0.29
C TRP A 166 -10.06 -13.15 0.72
N ILE A 167 -10.34 -14.45 0.70
CA ILE A 167 -11.22 -15.09 1.68
C ILE A 167 -10.69 -14.89 3.10
N ILE A 168 -9.38 -15.10 3.31
CA ILE A 168 -8.74 -14.85 4.60
C ILE A 168 -8.86 -13.37 4.99
N SER A 169 -8.64 -12.44 4.04
CA SER A 169 -8.84 -11.01 4.27
C SER A 169 -10.29 -10.70 4.68
N LEU A 170 -11.29 -11.29 4.01
CA LEU A 170 -12.71 -11.07 4.34
C LEU A 170 -13.08 -11.55 5.74
N ILE A 171 -12.51 -12.66 6.21
CA ILE A 171 -12.74 -13.16 7.58
C ILE A 171 -12.31 -12.10 8.61
N ALA A 172 -11.23 -11.36 8.36
CA ALA A 172 -10.80 -10.27 9.23
C ALA A 172 -11.63 -8.99 9.01
N LEU A 173 -11.94 -8.65 7.75
CA LEU A 173 -12.55 -7.37 7.39
C LEU A 173 -14.04 -7.28 7.68
N ILE A 174 -14.81 -8.37 7.52
CA ILE A 174 -16.27 -8.35 7.67
C ILE A 174 -16.69 -8.05 9.12
N PRO A 175 -16.18 -8.74 10.15
CA PRO A 175 -16.55 -8.45 11.54
C PRO A 175 -16.15 -7.03 11.94
N LEU A 176 -14.93 -6.63 11.58
CA LEU A 176 -14.38 -5.32 11.89
C LEU A 176 -15.19 -4.19 11.25
N SER A 177 -15.50 -4.31 9.95
CA SER A 177 -16.30 -3.32 9.22
C SER A 177 -17.73 -3.27 9.76
N SER A 178 -18.33 -4.42 10.11
CA SER A 178 -19.70 -4.45 10.63
C SER A 178 -19.82 -3.75 11.99
N ILE A 179 -18.81 -3.86 12.85
CA ILE A 179 -18.83 -3.30 14.20
C ILE A 179 -18.47 -1.81 14.18
N PHE A 180 -17.38 -1.44 13.49
CA PHE A 180 -16.81 -0.10 13.63
C PHE A 180 -17.16 0.84 12.49
N LEU A 181 -17.44 0.33 11.28
CA LEU A 181 -17.66 1.18 10.11
C LEU A 181 -18.41 0.47 8.96
N PRO A 182 -19.75 0.30 9.07
CA PRO A 182 -20.53 -0.50 8.12
C PRO A 182 -20.42 -0.04 6.66
N THR A 183 -20.13 1.25 6.44
CA THR A 183 -19.92 1.83 5.11
C THR A 183 -18.75 1.17 4.37
N LEU A 184 -17.75 0.63 5.08
CA LEU A 184 -16.65 -0.12 4.45
C LEU A 184 -17.13 -1.38 3.72
N LEU A 185 -18.22 -2.01 4.17
CA LEU A 185 -18.76 -3.21 3.53
C LEU A 185 -19.12 -2.97 2.06
N LEU A 186 -19.60 -1.75 1.72
CA LEU A 186 -19.87 -1.37 0.34
C LEU A 186 -18.59 -1.34 -0.50
N GLY A 187 -17.50 -0.86 0.08
CA GLY A 187 -16.17 -0.84 -0.55
C GLY A 187 -15.59 -2.23 -0.81
N LEU A 188 -16.05 -3.26 -0.08
CA LEU A 188 -15.59 -4.64 -0.25
C LEU A 188 -16.28 -5.39 -1.39
N ILE A 189 -17.40 -4.88 -1.93
CA ILE A 189 -18.19 -5.57 -2.96
C ILE A 189 -17.37 -5.76 -4.25
N GLU A 190 -16.85 -4.68 -4.83
CA GLU A 190 -16.06 -4.76 -6.08
C GLU A 190 -14.80 -5.62 -5.91
N PRO A 191 -13.96 -5.41 -4.87
CA PRO A 191 -12.81 -6.27 -4.63
C PRO A 191 -13.19 -7.75 -4.51
N THR A 192 -14.33 -8.05 -3.86
CA THR A 192 -14.80 -9.43 -3.69
C THR A 192 -15.16 -10.10 -5.00
N ILE A 193 -15.95 -9.43 -5.85
CA ILE A 193 -16.30 -9.95 -7.17
C ILE A 193 -15.02 -10.22 -7.97
N ARG A 194 -14.06 -9.30 -7.93
CA ARG A 194 -12.82 -9.38 -8.71
C ARG A 194 -11.85 -10.45 -8.20
N PHE A 195 -11.62 -10.53 -6.90
CA PHE A 195 -10.61 -11.43 -6.32
C PHE A 195 -11.11 -12.87 -6.17
N LEU A 196 -12.43 -13.09 -6.04
CA LEU A 196 -13.00 -14.42 -6.11
C LEU A 196 -13.06 -14.97 -7.54
N ARG A 197 -13.09 -14.09 -8.54
CA ARG A 197 -13.09 -14.46 -9.97
C ARG A 197 -11.98 -13.70 -10.73
N PRO A 198 -10.71 -14.00 -10.47
CA PRO A 198 -9.60 -13.24 -11.05
C PRO A 198 -9.43 -13.44 -12.57
N GLY A 199 -10.12 -14.41 -13.17
CA GLY A 199 -10.07 -14.70 -14.61
C GLY A 199 -8.76 -15.31 -15.09
N SER A 200 -8.53 -15.34 -16.40
CA SER A 200 -7.32 -15.93 -17.02
C SER A 200 -6.08 -15.04 -16.88
N LYS A 201 -4.89 -15.63 -17.02
CA LYS A 201 -3.63 -14.88 -17.10
C LYS A 201 -3.59 -14.05 -18.39
N LEU A 202 -2.81 -12.96 -18.37
CA LEU A 202 -2.58 -12.16 -19.56
C LEU A 202 -1.78 -12.94 -20.60
N SER A 203 -2.02 -12.64 -21.87
CA SER A 203 -1.34 -13.32 -22.98
C SER A 203 0.08 -12.80 -23.18
N SER A 204 0.30 -11.52 -22.88
CA SER A 204 1.56 -10.83 -23.15
C SER A 204 1.86 -9.73 -22.15
N GLY A 205 3.14 -9.38 -21.98
CA GLY A 205 3.56 -8.28 -21.11
C GLY A 205 3.05 -6.90 -21.54
N LYS A 206 2.67 -6.73 -22.82
CA LYS A 206 2.09 -5.47 -23.32
C LYS A 206 0.75 -5.15 -22.66
N GLU A 207 -0.01 -6.18 -22.26
CA GLU A 207 -1.31 -6.05 -21.60
C GLU A 207 -1.19 -5.60 -20.14
N MET A 208 -0.01 -5.69 -19.51
CA MET A 208 0.20 -5.26 -18.12
C MET A 208 -0.14 -3.77 -17.90
N ARG A 209 0.10 -2.93 -18.92
CA ARG A 209 -0.24 -1.50 -18.84
C ARG A 209 -1.75 -1.27 -18.86
N SER A 210 -2.49 -2.08 -19.63
CA SER A 210 -3.96 -2.07 -19.65
C SER A 210 -4.51 -2.50 -18.30
N LEU A 211 -4.01 -3.63 -17.78
CA LEU A 211 -4.37 -4.15 -16.47
C LEU A 211 -4.15 -3.10 -15.37
N GLY A 212 -2.99 -2.44 -15.34
CA GLY A 212 -2.70 -1.40 -14.36
C GLY A 212 -3.69 -0.23 -14.39
N ARG A 213 -4.13 0.20 -15.58
CA ARG A 213 -5.16 1.25 -15.72
C ARG A 213 -6.52 0.78 -15.23
N GLU A 214 -6.92 -0.44 -15.59
CA GLU A 214 -8.21 -0.99 -15.16
C GLU A 214 -8.25 -1.20 -13.63
N LEU A 215 -7.18 -1.77 -13.07
CA LEU A 215 -7.03 -1.92 -11.63
C LEU A 215 -7.06 -0.58 -10.92
N SER A 216 -6.34 0.43 -11.42
CA SER A 216 -6.36 1.78 -10.83
C SER A 216 -7.77 2.39 -10.79
N LYS A 217 -8.54 2.30 -11.88
CA LYS A 217 -9.94 2.77 -11.91
C LYS A 217 -10.80 2.09 -10.85
N ARG A 218 -10.66 0.77 -10.71
CA ARG A 218 -11.39 -0.01 -9.71
C ARG A 218 -10.91 0.27 -8.28
N THR A 219 -9.61 0.47 -8.09
CA THR A 219 -9.04 0.92 -6.80
C THR A 219 -9.61 2.27 -6.37
N MET A 220 -9.85 3.20 -7.30
CA MET A 220 -10.48 4.47 -6.97
C MET A 220 -11.89 4.32 -6.38
N ILE A 221 -12.64 3.28 -6.75
CA ILE A 221 -13.96 3.00 -6.13
C ILE A 221 -13.79 2.72 -4.63
N LEU A 222 -12.86 1.83 -4.28
CA LEU A 222 -12.57 1.53 -2.88
C LEU A 222 -12.03 2.78 -2.17
N VAL A 223 -11.08 3.49 -2.76
CA VAL A 223 -10.50 4.72 -2.18
C VAL A 223 -11.58 5.74 -1.88
N SER A 224 -12.55 5.95 -2.78
CA SER A 224 -13.68 6.84 -2.52
C SER A 224 -14.50 6.41 -1.31
N VAL A 225 -14.75 5.10 -1.14
CA VAL A 225 -15.43 4.58 0.05
C VAL A 225 -14.59 4.82 1.30
N LEU A 226 -13.27 4.57 1.26
CA LEU A 226 -12.37 4.84 2.39
C LEU A 226 -12.36 6.32 2.77
N VAL A 227 -12.38 7.23 1.79
CA VAL A 227 -12.47 8.69 2.05
C VAL A 227 -13.81 9.06 2.67
N ILE A 228 -14.92 8.53 2.16
CA ILE A 228 -16.25 8.77 2.76
C ILE A 228 -16.27 8.26 4.21
N SER A 229 -15.72 7.07 4.43
CA SER A 229 -15.56 6.46 5.75
C SER A 229 -14.72 7.33 6.71
N GLU A 230 -13.59 7.88 6.24
CA GLU A 230 -12.78 8.85 6.98
C GLU A 230 -13.57 10.11 7.37
N ILE A 231 -14.34 10.68 6.43
CA ILE A 231 -15.21 11.84 6.69
C ILE A 231 -16.21 11.50 7.80
N LEU A 232 -16.90 10.37 7.68
CA LEU A 232 -17.91 9.96 8.64
C LEU A 232 -17.36 9.79 10.05
N ILE A 233 -16.16 9.22 10.18
CA ILE A 233 -15.47 9.08 11.47
C ILE A 233 -15.13 10.46 12.05
N ARG A 234 -14.47 11.32 11.27
CA ARG A 234 -13.90 12.58 11.80
C ARG A 234 -14.93 13.63 12.15
N PHE A 235 -16.08 13.61 11.48
CA PHE A 235 -17.20 14.48 11.82
C PHE A 235 -18.16 13.84 12.84
N ASN A 236 -17.79 12.71 13.45
CA ASN A 236 -18.62 11.95 14.40
C ASN A 236 -20.04 11.65 13.86
N LEU A 237 -20.17 11.49 12.54
CA LEU A 237 -21.45 11.20 11.88
C LEU A 237 -21.82 9.72 12.01
N VAL A 238 -20.90 8.89 12.50
CA VAL A 238 -21.09 7.49 12.85
C VAL A 238 -20.51 7.28 14.25
N HIS A 239 -21.31 6.78 15.19
CA HIS A 239 -20.80 6.35 16.50
C HIS A 239 -19.90 5.12 16.28
N VAL A 240 -18.59 5.33 16.39
CA VAL A 240 -17.62 4.25 16.55
C VAL A 240 -17.75 3.78 18.00
N LEU A 241 -18.30 2.58 18.19
CA LEU A 241 -18.38 1.92 19.51
C LEU A 241 -16.98 1.54 20.03
#